data_AF-A0AA36UTL6-F1
#
_entry.id   AF-A0AA36UTL6-F1
#
_cell.length_a   1.000
_cell.length_b   1.000
_cell.length_c   1.000
_cell.angle_alpha   90.00
_cell.angle_beta   90.00
_cell.angle_gamma   90.00
#
_symmetry.space_group_name_H-M   'P 1'
#
loop_
_entity.id
_entity.type
_entity.pdbx_description
1 polymer ?
#
loop_
_entity_poly.entity_id
_entity_poly.type
_entity_poly.pdbx_seq_one_letter_code
_entity_poly.pdbx_strand_id
1 'polypeptide(L)'
;MRKLANPTGAVKLNQLTSISAEIKEAKNINDLAEIVQLYATDNPKPKLGRTSYVVTAKGDEVETGFKVVEARDLIPSNDLDGRINPNFPQELQPRDRTRVSSKLQISKMANDLRPQQLTDSGLSSHGAPIVGSDNVVESGNGRTIAIIKAYREGKADKYRQFLIDNAERFDLSPEKVESMREPVLVRERVTKVNRAKFARDSNLSDLQQMSAAETAWVDAERIDDRMIALFQPSETGNLLAKSNQGFINSFLTEIGDNSTAGLLTEDGRPTKQLIERMQNAVFAKAYKNEKLVKLVAEEADPEIRNILSALNGAASAFVEMQYLSGEVHKNTSGTLAEAVEINASQPDLAKSALDSLVQATELVRQAKDSGQHIDELLAQSGLFGDNDPEAEALARFIAANNRSAKRMTLAFKAMAEAINSELLHQGQALGDMFGGGGASLIDILGRVNQELENEGVQTGFMFESSVQLDELANASRHAIK
;
A
#
# COMPACT_ATOMS: atom_id res chain seq x y z
N MET A 1 -1.64 63.42 -57.38
CA MET A 1 -1.18 62.06 -57.73
C MET A 1 -1.28 61.16 -56.50
N ARG A 2 -2.26 60.24 -56.48
CA ARG A 2 -2.39 59.20 -55.46
C ARG A 2 -1.18 58.26 -55.59
N LYS A 3 -0.36 58.12 -54.53
CA LYS A 3 0.59 57.01 -54.43
C LYS A 3 -0.19 55.77 -54.01
N LEU A 4 -0.16 54.77 -54.89
CA LEU A 4 -0.74 53.45 -54.73
C LEU A 4 -0.12 52.74 -53.51
N ALA A 5 -0.97 52.00 -52.80
CA ALA A 5 -0.58 51.11 -51.72
C ALA A 5 0.34 50.00 -52.24
N ASN A 6 1.39 49.67 -51.48
CA ASN A 6 2.11 48.41 -51.63
C ASN A 6 1.59 47.40 -50.59
N PRO A 7 1.40 46.12 -50.98
CA PRO A 7 0.62 45.16 -50.23
C PRO A 7 1.38 44.56 -49.05
N THR A 8 0.65 44.33 -47.95
CA THR A 8 0.96 43.40 -46.87
C THR A 8 1.20 42.00 -47.43
N GLY A 9 2.42 41.49 -47.33
CA GLY A 9 2.73 40.12 -47.78
C GLY A 9 4.21 39.78 -47.94
N ALA A 10 5.09 40.34 -47.11
CA ALA A 10 6.50 39.92 -47.12
C ALA A 10 6.66 38.64 -46.27
N VAL A 11 6.40 37.48 -46.88
CA VAL A 11 6.86 36.19 -46.34
C VAL A 11 8.38 36.28 -46.22
N LYS A 12 8.94 36.10 -45.02
CA LYS A 12 10.39 36.23 -44.81
C LYS A 12 11.12 35.19 -45.67
N LEU A 13 12.25 35.56 -46.28
CA LEU A 13 13.01 34.69 -47.19
C LEU A 13 13.32 33.29 -46.60
N ASN A 14 13.49 33.23 -45.27
CA ASN A 14 13.72 31.98 -44.53
C ASN A 14 12.49 31.07 -44.39
N GLN A 15 11.27 31.62 -44.45
CA GLN A 15 10.03 30.83 -44.48
C GLN A 15 9.84 30.19 -45.86
N LEU A 16 10.15 30.91 -46.94
CA LEU A 16 10.06 30.38 -48.31
C LEU A 16 11.01 29.19 -48.53
N THR A 17 12.21 29.21 -47.92
CA THR A 17 13.15 28.08 -47.97
C THR A 17 12.69 26.88 -47.15
N SER A 18 12.07 27.08 -45.97
CA SER A 18 11.49 25.99 -45.16
C SER A 18 10.30 25.32 -45.87
N ILE A 19 9.36 26.13 -46.38
CA ILE A 19 8.20 25.64 -47.13
C ILE A 19 8.63 24.82 -48.35
N SER A 20 9.67 25.27 -49.04
CA SER A 20 10.20 24.56 -50.21
C SER A 20 10.85 23.21 -49.88
N ALA A 21 11.38 23.03 -48.66
CA ALA A 21 11.91 21.75 -48.21
C ALA A 21 10.77 20.79 -47.82
N GLU A 22 9.79 21.28 -47.05
CA GLU A 22 8.63 20.51 -46.59
C GLU A 22 7.77 20.03 -47.77
N ILE A 23 7.57 20.85 -48.80
CA ILE A 23 6.87 20.47 -50.04
C ILE A 23 7.59 19.33 -50.78
N LYS A 24 8.93 19.30 -50.76
CA LYS A 24 9.71 18.25 -51.43
C LYS A 24 9.66 16.91 -50.69
N GLU A 25 9.41 16.93 -49.38
CA GLU A 25 9.33 15.74 -48.54
C GLU A 25 7.91 15.16 -48.45
N ALA A 26 6.89 15.90 -48.91
CA ALA A 26 5.51 15.44 -48.96
C ALA A 26 5.35 14.19 -49.84
N LYS A 27 4.77 13.12 -49.28
CA LYS A 27 4.65 11.81 -49.94
C LYS A 27 3.33 11.65 -50.67
N ASN A 28 2.32 12.45 -50.33
CA ASN A 28 1.00 12.39 -50.93
C ASN A 28 0.29 13.76 -50.93
N ILE A 29 -0.86 13.82 -51.60
CA ILE A 29 -1.62 15.07 -51.79
C ILE A 29 -2.24 15.62 -50.51
N ASN A 30 -2.47 14.78 -49.49
CA ASN A 30 -2.96 15.22 -48.20
C ASN A 30 -1.84 15.90 -47.38
N ASP A 31 -0.60 15.41 -47.48
CA ASP A 31 0.56 16.06 -46.87
C ASP A 31 0.75 17.48 -47.45
N LEU A 32 0.60 17.62 -48.77
CA LEU A 32 0.64 18.92 -49.45
C LEU A 32 -0.50 19.84 -49.01
N ALA A 33 -1.72 19.31 -48.87
CA ALA A 33 -2.86 20.09 -48.40
C ALA A 33 -2.66 20.57 -46.95
N GLU A 34 -2.08 19.74 -46.08
CA GLU A 34 -1.80 20.08 -44.68
C GLU A 34 -0.73 21.18 -44.58
N ILE A 35 0.35 21.10 -45.38
CA ILE A 35 1.37 22.15 -45.49
C ILE A 35 0.74 23.47 -45.97
N VAL A 36 -0.01 23.44 -47.06
CA VAL A 36 -0.67 24.65 -47.61
C VAL A 36 -1.60 25.28 -46.58
N GLN A 37 -2.36 24.48 -45.84
CA GLN A 37 -3.28 24.97 -44.82
C GLN A 37 -2.56 25.54 -43.59
N LEU A 38 -1.40 24.97 -43.24
CA LEU A 38 -0.54 25.43 -42.14
C LEU A 38 0.05 26.83 -42.40
N TYR A 39 0.43 27.11 -43.65
CA TYR A 39 1.01 28.40 -44.06
C TYR A 39 -0.02 29.41 -44.61
N ALA A 40 -1.24 28.96 -44.92
CA ALA A 40 -2.36 29.83 -45.30
C ALA A 40 -2.96 30.58 -44.10
N THR A 41 -2.77 30.06 -42.89
CA THR A 41 -3.05 30.78 -41.64
C THR A 41 -1.74 31.33 -41.09
N ASP A 42 -1.66 32.63 -40.81
CA ASP A 42 -0.46 33.33 -40.30
C ASP A 42 -0.02 32.90 -38.87
N ASN A 43 -0.37 31.68 -38.45
CA ASN A 43 -0.04 31.06 -37.17
C ASN A 43 0.84 29.82 -37.42
N PRO A 44 2.15 29.97 -37.64
CA PRO A 44 3.05 28.83 -37.53
C PRO A 44 2.92 28.28 -36.10
N LYS A 45 2.57 27.00 -35.97
CA LYS A 45 2.65 26.30 -34.68
C LYS A 45 4.06 26.57 -34.11
N PRO A 46 4.19 26.98 -32.83
CA PRO A 46 5.51 27.18 -32.25
C PRO A 46 6.33 25.92 -32.48
N LYS A 47 7.52 26.06 -33.07
CA LYS A 47 8.45 24.94 -33.22
C LYS A 47 8.61 24.33 -31.84
N LEU A 48 8.20 23.07 -31.70
CA LEU A 48 8.42 22.31 -30.47
C LEU A 48 9.93 22.32 -30.19
N GLY A 49 10.29 22.31 -28.91
CA GLY A 49 11.65 22.09 -28.47
C GLY A 49 12.06 20.63 -28.73
N ARG A 50 12.97 20.12 -27.90
CA ARG A 50 13.52 18.77 -28.01
C ARG A 50 12.40 17.74 -28.10
N THR A 51 12.50 16.83 -29.06
CA THR A 51 11.62 15.67 -29.16
C THR A 51 12.05 14.60 -28.15
N SER A 52 11.08 13.91 -27.54
CA SER A 52 11.28 12.84 -26.58
C SER A 52 10.20 11.78 -26.73
N TYR A 53 10.52 10.54 -26.39
CA TYR A 53 9.58 9.42 -26.42
C TYR A 53 9.14 9.08 -25.01
N VAL A 54 7.85 8.77 -24.88
CA VAL A 54 7.27 8.28 -23.63
C VAL A 54 6.65 6.92 -23.84
N VAL A 55 6.82 6.04 -22.86
CA VAL A 55 6.26 4.70 -22.87
C VAL A 55 5.10 4.66 -21.87
N THR A 56 3.98 4.06 -22.28
CA THR A 56 2.85 3.76 -21.38
C THR A 56 3.16 2.52 -20.53
N ALA A 57 2.43 2.28 -19.44
CA ALA A 57 2.62 1.07 -18.65
C ALA A 57 2.38 -0.24 -19.45
N LYS A 58 1.70 -0.15 -20.61
CA LYS A 58 1.48 -1.27 -21.53
C LYS A 58 2.57 -1.44 -22.59
N GLY A 59 3.59 -0.57 -22.60
CA GLY A 59 4.68 -0.61 -23.57
C GLY A 59 4.45 0.19 -24.85
N ASP A 60 3.30 0.83 -25.03
CA ASP A 60 3.06 1.69 -26.20
C ASP A 60 3.97 2.93 -26.12
N GLU A 61 4.77 3.14 -27.16
CA GLU A 61 5.64 4.31 -27.32
C GLU A 61 4.91 5.46 -28.03
N VAL A 62 5.08 6.68 -27.51
CA VAL A 62 4.46 7.90 -28.02
C VAL A 62 5.50 9.00 -28.12
N GLU A 63 5.64 9.59 -29.29
CA GLU A 63 6.50 10.74 -29.54
C GLU A 63 5.85 12.02 -29.00
N THR A 64 6.66 12.82 -28.31
CA THR A 64 6.27 14.12 -27.75
C THR A 64 7.34 15.17 -28.04
N GLY A 65 6.97 16.44 -28.03
CA GLY A 65 7.91 17.57 -28.08
C GLY A 65 7.73 18.50 -26.89
N PHE A 66 8.84 18.97 -26.31
CA PHE A 66 8.76 19.92 -25.21
C PHE A 66 8.23 21.28 -25.70
N LYS A 67 7.37 21.91 -24.89
CA LYS A 67 6.99 23.31 -25.03
C LYS A 67 6.73 23.93 -23.67
N VAL A 68 6.83 25.25 -23.60
CA VAL A 68 6.35 26.03 -22.46
C VAL A 68 5.05 26.73 -22.82
N VAL A 69 4.07 26.64 -21.94
CA VAL A 69 2.75 27.28 -22.07
C VAL A 69 2.42 28.05 -20.79
N GLU A 70 1.60 29.08 -20.88
CA GLU A 70 1.12 29.77 -19.68
C GLU A 70 0.19 28.83 -18.92
N ALA A 71 0.28 28.83 -17.58
CA ALA A 71 -0.55 28.02 -16.71
C ALA A 71 -2.06 28.18 -17.00
N ARG A 72 -2.49 29.39 -17.39
CA ARG A 72 -3.89 29.70 -17.76
C ARG A 72 -4.35 29.10 -19.07
N ASP A 73 -3.43 28.73 -19.97
CA ASP A 73 -3.74 28.19 -21.30
C ASP A 73 -3.89 26.66 -21.26
N LEU A 74 -3.56 26.04 -20.12
CA LEU A 74 -3.76 24.61 -19.89
C LEU A 74 -5.20 24.32 -19.50
N ILE A 75 -5.71 23.20 -20.01
CA ILE A 75 -7.05 22.71 -19.71
C ILE A 75 -6.92 21.42 -18.89
N PRO A 76 -6.81 21.50 -17.54
CA PRO A 76 -6.81 20.34 -16.67
C PRO A 76 -8.23 19.82 -16.40
N SER A 77 -8.35 18.60 -15.89
CA SER A 77 -9.64 17.93 -15.64
C SER A 77 -10.51 18.61 -14.57
N ASN A 78 -9.90 19.31 -13.62
CA ASN A 78 -10.59 19.95 -12.49
C ASN A 78 -10.02 21.34 -12.24
N ASP A 79 -10.82 22.20 -11.63
CA ASP A 79 -10.38 23.48 -11.10
C ASP A 79 -9.60 23.34 -9.78
N LEU A 80 -9.17 24.46 -9.22
CA LEU A 80 -8.39 24.52 -7.97
C LEU A 80 -9.20 24.12 -6.73
N ASP A 81 -10.54 24.20 -6.80
CA ASP A 81 -11.47 23.77 -5.74
C ASP A 81 -11.83 22.27 -5.87
N GLY A 82 -11.35 21.62 -6.94
CA GLY A 82 -11.61 20.23 -7.28
C GLY A 82 -12.94 19.99 -8.00
N ARG A 83 -13.64 21.02 -8.46
CA ARG A 83 -14.83 20.85 -9.32
C ARG A 83 -14.39 20.43 -10.73
N ILE A 84 -15.27 19.70 -11.41
CA ILE A 84 -15.02 19.24 -12.79
C ILE A 84 -14.91 20.45 -13.71
N ASN A 85 -13.87 20.50 -14.54
CA ASN A 85 -13.70 21.55 -15.54
C ASN A 85 -14.59 21.27 -16.77
N PRO A 86 -15.58 22.12 -17.09
CA PRO A 86 -16.48 21.88 -18.22
C PRO A 86 -15.80 21.97 -19.59
N ASN A 87 -14.64 22.65 -19.68
CA ASN A 87 -13.87 22.76 -20.92
C ASN A 87 -12.98 21.54 -21.18
N PHE A 88 -12.88 20.62 -20.21
CA PHE A 88 -12.10 19.40 -20.34
C PHE A 88 -12.97 18.26 -20.92
N PRO A 89 -12.52 17.54 -21.95
CA PRO A 89 -13.20 16.35 -22.45
C PRO A 89 -13.19 15.22 -21.39
N GLN A 90 -14.34 14.96 -20.77
CA GLN A 90 -14.43 14.11 -19.58
C GLN A 90 -14.01 12.65 -19.83
N GLU A 91 -14.14 12.17 -21.06
CA GLU A 91 -13.69 10.86 -21.50
C GLU A 91 -12.17 10.65 -21.38
N LEU A 92 -11.40 11.74 -21.24
CA LEU A 92 -9.94 11.71 -21.06
C LEU A 92 -9.52 11.63 -19.59
N GLN A 93 -10.43 11.75 -18.62
CA GLN A 93 -10.09 11.67 -17.21
C GLN A 93 -10.53 10.34 -16.60
N PRO A 94 -9.64 9.34 -16.52
CA PRO A 94 -10.01 8.00 -16.03
C PRO A 94 -10.16 7.92 -14.50
N ARG A 95 -9.70 8.93 -13.76
CA ARG A 95 -9.70 8.96 -12.29
C ARG A 95 -10.57 10.09 -11.78
N ASP A 96 -11.48 9.79 -10.86
CA ASP A 96 -12.23 10.83 -10.17
C ASP A 96 -11.33 11.66 -9.22
N ARG A 97 -11.23 12.95 -9.52
CA ARG A 97 -10.42 13.97 -8.83
C ARG A 97 -11.24 14.86 -7.90
N THR A 98 -12.54 14.67 -7.80
CA THR A 98 -13.41 15.42 -6.88
C THR A 98 -13.24 14.97 -5.42
N ARG A 99 -12.70 13.77 -5.22
CA ARG A 99 -12.46 13.14 -3.91
C ARG A 99 -11.48 13.90 -3.03
N VAL A 100 -11.71 13.85 -1.71
CA VAL A 100 -10.86 14.49 -0.69
C VAL A 100 -9.39 14.07 -0.82
N SER A 101 -9.11 12.79 -1.03
CA SER A 101 -7.75 12.27 -1.21
C SER A 101 -7.02 12.90 -2.39
N SER A 102 -7.72 13.15 -3.51
CA SER A 102 -7.14 13.86 -4.67
C SER A 102 -6.81 15.31 -4.32
N LYS A 103 -7.69 16.00 -3.58
CA LYS A 103 -7.46 17.39 -3.15
C LYS A 103 -6.28 17.51 -2.19
N LEU A 104 -6.13 16.56 -1.27
CA LEU A 104 -5.01 16.51 -0.32
C LEU A 104 -3.68 16.27 -1.06
N GLN A 105 -3.63 15.29 -1.97
CA GLN A 105 -2.46 15.01 -2.81
C GLN A 105 -2.02 16.25 -3.60
N ILE A 106 -2.96 16.92 -4.27
CA ILE A 106 -2.69 18.13 -5.06
C ILE A 106 -2.17 19.26 -4.16
N SER A 107 -2.77 19.46 -2.98
CA SER A 107 -2.35 20.50 -2.05
C SER A 107 -0.95 20.25 -1.51
N LYS A 108 -0.60 19.01 -1.16
CA LYS A 108 0.76 18.62 -0.75
C LYS A 108 1.77 18.88 -1.86
N MET A 109 1.46 18.46 -3.09
CA MET A 109 2.31 18.68 -4.25
C MET A 109 2.50 20.17 -4.57
N ALA A 110 1.45 21.00 -4.43
CA ALA A 110 1.54 22.45 -4.62
C ALA A 110 2.41 23.13 -3.53
N ASN A 111 2.42 22.58 -2.31
CA ASN A 111 3.24 23.07 -1.21
C ASN A 111 4.73 22.72 -1.35
N ASP A 112 5.05 21.54 -1.90
CA ASP A 112 6.43 21.07 -2.15
C ASP A 112 6.58 20.63 -3.61
N LEU A 113 6.56 21.59 -4.53
CA LEU A 113 6.85 21.30 -5.94
C LEU A 113 8.31 20.85 -6.06
N ARG A 114 8.51 19.70 -6.71
CA ARG A 114 9.83 19.15 -7.03
C ARG A 114 10.07 19.24 -8.53
N PRO A 115 10.74 20.31 -9.04
CA PRO A 115 10.88 20.55 -10.47
C PRO A 115 11.51 19.39 -11.23
N GLN A 116 12.46 18.68 -10.60
CA GLN A 116 13.13 17.52 -11.18
C GLN A 116 12.16 16.40 -11.54
N GLN A 117 11.05 16.23 -10.80
CA GLN A 117 10.01 15.24 -11.10
C GLN A 117 8.98 15.72 -12.14
N LEU A 118 9.04 17.00 -12.52
CA LEU A 118 8.10 17.68 -13.42
C LEU A 118 8.73 18.03 -14.77
N THR A 119 9.77 17.29 -15.17
CA THR A 119 10.55 17.55 -16.40
C THR A 119 10.60 16.32 -17.31
N ASP A 120 11.74 15.99 -17.92
CA ASP A 120 11.83 14.85 -18.84
C ASP A 120 11.65 13.52 -18.10
N SER A 121 10.98 12.59 -18.75
CA SER A 121 10.76 11.22 -18.28
C SER A 121 10.41 10.34 -19.46
N GLY A 122 11.03 9.16 -19.53
CA GLY A 122 10.68 8.13 -20.51
C GLY A 122 9.31 7.48 -20.25
N LEU A 123 8.64 7.80 -19.15
CA LEU A 123 7.32 7.26 -18.82
C LEU A 123 6.24 8.32 -19.02
N SER A 124 5.09 7.88 -19.54
CA SER A 124 3.91 8.75 -19.72
C SER A 124 3.21 9.08 -18.39
N SER A 125 3.41 8.26 -17.36
CA SER A 125 2.86 8.46 -16.00
C SER A 125 3.63 9.50 -15.17
N HIS A 126 4.87 9.84 -15.54
CA HIS A 126 5.79 10.71 -14.78
C HIS A 126 6.27 11.92 -15.60
N GLY A 127 7.03 12.85 -14.99
CA GLY A 127 7.62 14.01 -15.68
C GLY A 127 6.71 15.23 -15.86
N ALA A 128 6.93 15.99 -16.93
CA ALA A 128 6.11 17.12 -17.33
C ALA A 128 4.73 16.65 -17.82
N PRO A 129 3.62 17.39 -17.59
CA PRO A 129 2.32 17.03 -18.11
C PRO A 129 2.34 16.81 -19.64
N ILE A 130 1.57 15.83 -20.13
CA ILE A 130 1.42 15.57 -21.56
C ILE A 130 0.12 16.20 -22.02
N VAL A 131 0.19 16.98 -23.10
CA VAL A 131 -0.94 17.71 -23.65
C VAL A 131 -1.16 17.39 -25.12
N GLY A 132 -2.40 17.54 -25.58
CA GLY A 132 -2.69 17.62 -27.01
C GLY A 132 -2.25 18.96 -27.60
N SER A 133 -2.36 19.10 -28.91
CA SER A 133 -2.17 20.37 -29.62
C SER A 133 -3.18 21.45 -29.21
N ASP A 134 -4.26 21.05 -28.54
CA ASP A 134 -5.32 21.88 -27.96
C ASP A 134 -5.06 22.28 -26.49
N ASN A 135 -3.88 21.97 -25.93
CA ASN A 135 -3.50 22.19 -24.52
C ASN A 135 -4.39 21.46 -23.49
N VAL A 136 -5.23 20.52 -23.92
CA VAL A 136 -5.92 19.60 -23.01
C VAL A 136 -4.92 18.62 -22.42
N VAL A 137 -4.94 18.47 -21.11
CA VAL A 137 -4.00 17.63 -20.35
C VAL A 137 -4.43 16.16 -20.44
N GLU A 138 -3.71 15.40 -21.26
CA GLU A 138 -3.97 13.97 -21.50
C GLU A 138 -3.33 13.08 -20.43
N SER A 139 -2.20 13.51 -19.86
CA SER A 139 -1.57 12.87 -18.70
C SER A 139 -0.98 13.93 -17.76
N GLY A 140 -1.08 13.69 -16.45
CA GLY A 140 -0.55 14.59 -15.44
C GLY A 140 -1.52 15.65 -14.92
N ASN A 141 -2.84 15.44 -15.01
CA ASN A 141 -3.86 16.37 -14.48
C ASN A 141 -3.59 16.84 -13.04
N GLY A 142 -3.27 15.93 -12.12
CA GLY A 142 -2.93 16.31 -10.74
C GLY A 142 -1.68 17.19 -10.62
N ARG A 143 -0.65 16.92 -11.44
CA ARG A 143 0.59 17.72 -11.50
C ARG A 143 0.31 19.11 -12.06
N THR A 144 -0.48 19.20 -13.15
CA THR A 144 -0.90 20.49 -13.72
C THR A 144 -1.66 21.34 -12.70
N ILE A 145 -2.66 20.76 -12.02
CA ILE A 145 -3.45 21.49 -11.01
C ILE A 145 -2.54 21.94 -9.85
N ALA A 146 -1.62 21.09 -9.40
CA ALA A 146 -0.67 21.46 -8.34
C ALA A 146 0.27 22.61 -8.75
N ILE A 147 0.77 22.61 -9.99
CA ILE A 147 1.60 23.70 -10.52
C ILE A 147 0.79 25.01 -10.58
N ILE A 148 -0.43 24.97 -11.14
CA ILE A 148 -1.31 26.15 -11.20
C ILE A 148 -1.60 26.67 -9.79
N LYS A 149 -1.91 25.77 -8.85
CA LYS A 149 -2.16 26.12 -7.44
C LYS A 149 -0.93 26.78 -6.80
N ALA A 150 0.27 26.23 -7.02
CA ALA A 150 1.50 26.81 -6.51
C ALA A 150 1.77 28.21 -7.05
N TYR A 151 1.47 28.49 -8.33
CA TYR A 151 1.56 29.84 -8.88
C TYR A 151 0.57 30.80 -8.18
N ARG A 152 -0.69 30.37 -7.98
CA ARG A 152 -1.71 31.17 -7.30
C ARG A 152 -1.36 31.47 -5.84
N GLU A 153 -0.68 30.56 -5.18
CA GLU A 153 -0.25 30.70 -3.77
C GLU A 153 1.15 31.33 -3.62
N GLY A 154 1.83 31.71 -4.70
CA GLY A 154 3.17 32.30 -4.65
C GLY A 154 4.27 31.31 -4.23
N LYS A 155 4.07 30.01 -4.46
CA LYS A 155 4.99 28.92 -4.08
C LYS A 155 5.75 28.32 -5.27
N ALA A 156 5.53 28.84 -6.48
CA ALA A 156 6.11 28.29 -7.71
C ALA A 156 7.45 28.92 -8.12
N ASP A 157 8.03 29.84 -7.34
CA ASP A 157 9.26 30.56 -7.72
C ASP A 157 10.43 29.61 -8.01
N LYS A 158 10.63 28.60 -7.16
CA LYS A 158 11.67 27.57 -7.37
C LYS A 158 11.44 26.79 -8.67
N TYR A 159 10.18 26.50 -9.01
CA TYR A 159 9.83 25.81 -10.24
C TYR A 159 10.08 26.69 -11.46
N ARG A 160 9.65 27.96 -11.42
CA ARG A 160 9.90 28.94 -12.47
C ARG A 160 11.39 29.12 -12.73
N GLN A 161 12.18 29.33 -11.67
CA GLN A 161 13.63 29.50 -11.81
C GLN A 161 14.28 28.25 -12.41
N PHE A 162 13.87 27.07 -11.95
CA PHE A 162 14.35 25.82 -12.51
C PHE A 162 14.08 25.72 -14.02
N LEU A 163 12.91 26.15 -14.50
CA LEU A 163 12.60 26.14 -15.93
C LEU A 163 13.49 27.09 -16.74
N ILE A 164 13.81 28.27 -16.20
CA ILE A 164 14.72 29.23 -16.83
C ILE A 164 16.12 28.62 -16.94
N ASP A 165 16.65 28.12 -15.82
CA ASP A 165 17.99 27.55 -15.74
C ASP A 165 18.20 26.30 -16.61
N ASN A 166 17.10 25.60 -16.95
CA ASN A 166 17.15 24.34 -17.69
C ASN A 166 16.49 24.42 -19.08
N ALA A 167 16.04 25.59 -19.54
CA ALA A 167 15.29 25.74 -20.79
C ALA A 167 16.04 25.17 -22.01
N GLU A 168 17.35 25.43 -22.08
CA GLU A 168 18.21 24.95 -23.17
C GLU A 168 18.26 23.41 -23.27
N ARG A 169 18.13 22.69 -22.15
CA ARG A 169 18.09 21.21 -22.13
C ARG A 169 16.86 20.63 -22.83
N PHE A 170 15.86 21.46 -23.06
CA PHE A 170 14.62 21.12 -23.75
C PHE A 170 14.55 21.79 -25.13
N ASP A 171 15.65 22.34 -25.65
CA ASP A 171 15.72 23.20 -26.84
C ASP A 171 14.71 24.35 -26.80
N LEU A 172 14.53 24.96 -25.62
CA LEU A 172 13.69 26.14 -25.40
C LEU A 172 14.57 27.35 -25.08
N SER A 173 14.12 28.55 -25.49
CA SER A 173 14.80 29.81 -25.16
C SER A 173 14.56 30.18 -23.69
N PRO A 174 15.62 30.38 -22.88
CA PRO A 174 15.50 30.89 -21.52
C PRO A 174 14.75 32.23 -21.45
N GLU A 175 15.03 33.14 -22.40
CA GLU A 175 14.41 34.47 -22.47
C GLU A 175 12.89 34.37 -22.69
N LYS A 176 12.46 33.39 -23.50
CA LYS A 176 11.04 33.12 -23.70
C LYS A 176 10.39 32.66 -22.39
N VAL A 177 11.01 31.74 -21.66
CA VAL A 177 10.49 31.27 -20.36
C VAL A 177 10.43 32.41 -19.35
N GLU A 178 11.46 33.25 -19.31
CA GLU A 178 11.53 34.41 -18.42
C GLU A 178 10.47 35.47 -18.74
N SER A 179 10.12 35.64 -20.02
CA SER A 179 9.08 36.60 -20.44
C SER A 179 7.64 36.17 -20.08
N MET A 180 7.42 34.88 -19.79
CA MET A 180 6.10 34.35 -19.45
C MET A 180 5.71 34.68 -18.02
N ARG A 181 4.42 34.71 -17.70
CA ARG A 181 3.94 35.04 -16.34
C ARG A 181 3.96 33.82 -15.42
N GLU A 182 3.41 32.70 -15.88
CA GLU A 182 3.28 31.45 -15.13
C GLU A 182 3.68 30.28 -16.06
N PRO A 183 4.98 30.16 -16.43
CA PRO A 183 5.42 29.19 -17.42
C PRO A 183 5.29 27.76 -16.88
N VAL A 184 4.68 26.88 -17.66
CA VAL A 184 4.59 25.45 -17.38
C VAL A 184 5.25 24.68 -18.51
N LEU A 185 6.23 23.86 -18.18
CA LEU A 185 6.82 22.91 -19.11
C LEU A 185 5.84 21.76 -19.35
N VAL A 186 5.54 21.49 -20.61
CA VAL A 186 4.69 20.37 -21.03
C VAL A 186 5.31 19.62 -22.21
N ARG A 187 4.84 18.40 -22.40
CA ARG A 187 5.15 17.54 -23.55
C ARG A 187 3.94 17.53 -24.47
N GLU A 188 4.02 18.18 -25.63
CA GLU A 188 2.97 18.08 -26.64
C GLU A 188 3.09 16.75 -27.36
N ARG A 189 2.01 15.96 -27.37
CA ARG A 189 1.97 14.70 -28.12
C ARG A 189 1.98 14.96 -29.63
N VAL A 190 2.92 14.31 -30.31
CA VAL A 190 3.07 14.37 -31.78
C VAL A 190 2.41 13.16 -32.44
N THR A 191 2.62 11.96 -31.90
CA THR A 191 2.04 10.73 -32.45
C THR A 191 0.51 10.78 -32.41
N LYS A 192 -0.16 10.43 -33.51
CA LYS A 192 -1.61 10.29 -33.57
C LYS A 192 -2.03 9.03 -32.81
N VAL A 193 -2.76 9.18 -31.70
CA VAL A 193 -3.23 8.08 -30.85
C VAL A 193 -4.72 8.24 -30.52
N ASN A 194 -5.35 7.17 -30.04
CA ASN A 194 -6.62 7.30 -29.34
C ASN A 194 -6.38 7.95 -27.97
N ARG A 195 -6.75 9.23 -27.83
CA ARG A 195 -6.49 10.05 -26.64
C ARG A 195 -7.04 9.43 -25.36
N ALA A 196 -8.25 8.86 -25.42
CA ALA A 196 -8.88 8.25 -24.25
C ALA A 196 -8.18 6.95 -23.82
N LYS A 197 -7.73 6.13 -24.78
CA LYS A 197 -6.89 4.96 -24.50
C LYS A 197 -5.56 5.39 -23.90
N PHE A 198 -4.89 6.38 -24.51
CA PHE A 198 -3.62 6.90 -24.02
C PHE A 198 -3.72 7.42 -22.59
N ALA A 199 -4.73 8.26 -22.29
CA ALA A 199 -4.96 8.77 -20.95
C ALA A 199 -5.21 7.65 -19.93
N ARG A 200 -5.98 6.61 -20.29
CA ARG A 200 -6.16 5.41 -19.43
C ARG A 200 -4.84 4.69 -19.18
N ASP A 201 -4.09 4.39 -20.24
CA ASP A 201 -2.86 3.61 -20.15
C ASP A 201 -1.73 4.37 -19.42
N SER A 202 -1.70 5.71 -19.51
CA SER A 202 -0.78 6.57 -18.74
C SER A 202 -1.16 6.73 -17.26
N ASN A 203 -2.37 6.34 -16.85
CA ASN A 203 -2.78 6.32 -15.44
C ASN A 203 -2.55 4.96 -14.77
N LEU A 204 -2.14 3.93 -15.53
CA LEU A 204 -1.73 2.65 -14.97
C LEU A 204 -0.37 2.78 -14.29
N SER A 205 -0.19 2.05 -13.19
CA SER A 205 1.12 1.90 -12.55
C SER A 205 2.01 1.05 -13.44
N ASP A 206 3.20 1.55 -13.73
CA ASP A 206 4.29 0.81 -14.37
C ASP A 206 5.06 -0.08 -13.39
N LEU A 207 4.93 0.21 -12.08
CA LEU A 207 5.48 -0.63 -11.02
C LEU A 207 4.63 -1.87 -10.81
N GLN A 208 5.30 -3.02 -10.71
CA GLN A 208 4.69 -4.26 -10.27
C GLN A 208 4.08 -4.05 -8.88
N GLN A 209 2.78 -4.30 -8.76
CA GLN A 209 2.11 -4.22 -7.47
C GLN A 209 2.56 -5.40 -6.61
N MET A 210 2.88 -5.11 -5.36
CA MET A 210 3.10 -6.12 -4.35
C MET A 210 1.82 -6.93 -4.15
N SER A 211 1.95 -8.23 -3.91
CA SER A 211 0.86 -9.07 -3.44
C SER A 211 0.29 -8.56 -2.12
N ALA A 212 -0.89 -9.05 -1.73
CA ALA A 212 -1.52 -8.66 -0.46
C ALA A 212 -0.64 -9.06 0.74
N ALA A 213 0.06 -10.20 0.67
CA ALA A 213 0.99 -10.67 1.69
C ALA A 213 2.26 -9.81 1.76
N GLU A 214 2.87 -9.48 0.62
CA GLU A 214 4.04 -8.60 0.58
C GLU A 214 3.70 -7.18 1.07
N THR A 215 2.53 -6.66 0.69
CA THR A 215 2.02 -5.36 1.18
C THR A 215 1.85 -5.39 2.69
N ALA A 216 1.33 -6.49 3.24
CA ALA A 216 1.15 -6.67 4.68
C ALA A 216 2.46 -6.56 5.44
N TRP A 217 3.55 -7.16 4.91
CA TRP A 217 4.87 -7.07 5.52
C TRP A 217 5.43 -5.64 5.52
N VAL A 218 5.36 -4.95 4.37
CA VAL A 218 5.80 -3.55 4.27
C VAL A 218 5.03 -2.64 5.21
N ASP A 219 3.72 -2.85 5.33
CA ASP A 219 2.92 -2.06 6.26
C ASP A 219 3.19 -2.44 7.73
N ALA A 220 3.46 -3.71 8.03
CA ALA A 220 3.83 -4.18 9.37
C ALA A 220 5.15 -3.54 9.86
N GLU A 221 6.12 -3.33 8.97
CA GLU A 221 7.36 -2.61 9.28
C GLU A 221 7.12 -1.14 9.68
N ARG A 222 6.04 -0.52 9.22
CA ARG A 222 5.66 0.85 9.59
C ARG A 222 4.91 0.95 10.91
N ILE A 223 4.42 -0.18 11.44
CA ILE A 223 3.75 -0.22 12.74
C ILE A 223 4.83 -0.26 13.82
N ASP A 224 5.14 0.90 14.39
CA ASP A 224 6.03 1.04 15.55
C ASP A 224 5.30 0.70 16.87
N ASP A 225 6.05 0.62 17.97
CA ASP A 225 5.54 0.23 19.28
C ASP A 225 4.49 1.23 19.81
N ARG A 226 4.61 2.51 19.44
CA ARG A 226 3.65 3.55 19.81
C ARG A 226 2.36 3.38 19.04
N MET A 227 2.43 3.04 17.76
CA MET A 227 1.25 2.79 16.93
C MET A 227 0.51 1.54 17.39
N ILE A 228 1.20 0.43 17.63
CA ILE A 228 0.52 -0.82 18.02
C ILE A 228 -0.14 -0.70 19.40
N ALA A 229 0.39 0.13 20.31
CA ALA A 229 -0.27 0.43 21.59
C ALA A 229 -1.64 1.14 21.43
N LEU A 230 -1.89 1.79 20.29
CA LEU A 230 -3.19 2.38 19.94
C LEU A 230 -4.16 1.35 19.34
N PHE A 231 -3.70 0.15 19.00
CA PHE A 231 -4.51 -0.89 18.38
C PHE A 231 -5.49 -1.49 19.39
N GLN A 232 -6.73 -1.02 19.33
CA GLN A 232 -7.80 -1.35 20.27
C GLN A 232 -9.08 -1.71 19.48
N PRO A 233 -9.10 -2.85 18.78
CA PRO A 233 -10.33 -3.34 18.15
C PRO A 233 -11.41 -3.58 19.21
N SER A 234 -12.68 -3.68 18.79
CA SER A 234 -13.75 -4.09 19.72
C SER A 234 -13.50 -5.51 20.26
N GLU A 235 -14.23 -5.91 21.30
CA GLU A 235 -14.27 -7.30 21.80
C GLU A 235 -14.55 -8.37 20.72
N THR A 236 -15.21 -8.01 19.62
CA THR A 236 -15.49 -8.93 18.50
C THR A 236 -14.48 -8.84 17.36
N GLY A 237 -13.34 -8.16 17.55
CA GLY A 237 -12.32 -7.96 16.52
C GLY A 237 -12.66 -6.93 15.44
N ASN A 238 -13.74 -6.15 15.58
CA ASN A 238 -14.08 -5.09 14.63
C ASN A 238 -13.05 -3.96 14.67
N LEU A 239 -12.28 -3.83 13.59
CA LEU A 239 -11.23 -2.82 13.42
C LEU A 239 -11.77 -1.40 13.27
N LEU A 240 -13.06 -1.22 12.97
CA LEU A 240 -13.68 0.11 12.81
C LEU A 240 -14.25 0.67 14.12
N ALA A 241 -14.04 -0.01 15.25
CA ALA A 241 -14.53 0.43 16.55
C ALA A 241 -14.02 1.85 16.90
N LYS A 242 -14.81 2.60 17.69
CA LYS A 242 -14.44 3.95 18.13
C LYS A 242 -13.13 3.96 18.92
N SER A 243 -12.87 2.90 19.69
CA SER A 243 -11.61 2.67 20.42
C SER A 243 -10.39 2.61 19.49
N ASN A 244 -10.55 2.11 18.26
CA ASN A 244 -9.46 1.90 17.31
C ASN A 244 -9.16 3.12 16.41
N GLN A 245 -9.87 4.24 16.58
CA GLN A 245 -9.73 5.41 15.69
C GLN A 245 -8.32 6.03 15.74
N GLY A 246 -7.65 5.97 16.90
CA GLY A 246 -6.26 6.43 17.02
C GLY A 246 -5.31 5.64 16.10
N PHE A 247 -5.43 4.31 16.11
CA PHE A 247 -4.65 3.44 15.23
C PHE A 247 -4.93 3.70 13.76
N ILE A 248 -6.21 3.78 13.35
CA ILE A 248 -6.59 4.01 11.94
C ILE A 248 -5.93 5.28 11.39
N ASN A 249 -5.99 6.38 12.15
CA ASN A 249 -5.42 7.67 11.73
C ASN A 249 -3.88 7.63 11.66
N SER A 250 -3.24 6.96 12.62
CA SER A 250 -1.79 6.78 12.62
C SER A 250 -1.33 5.93 11.44
N PHE A 251 -2.04 4.81 11.18
CA PHE A 251 -1.75 3.92 10.07
C PHE A 251 -1.89 4.62 8.71
N LEU A 252 -2.98 5.38 8.50
CA LEU A 252 -3.20 6.17 7.28
C LEU A 252 -2.11 7.21 7.04
N THR A 253 -1.55 7.77 8.10
CA THR A 253 -0.48 8.76 8.04
C THR A 253 0.84 8.11 7.62
N GLU A 254 1.19 6.95 8.20
CA GLU A 254 2.44 6.24 7.89
C GLU A 254 2.48 5.64 6.47
N ILE A 255 1.36 5.12 5.95
CA ILE A 255 1.34 4.54 4.59
C ILE A 255 1.46 5.59 3.47
N GLY A 256 1.19 6.86 3.78
CA GLY A 256 1.34 8.01 2.89
C GLY A 256 0.31 8.11 1.74
N ASP A 257 0.23 9.31 1.16
CA ASP A 257 -0.86 9.72 0.23
C ASP A 257 -0.96 8.92 -1.07
N ASN A 258 0.16 8.37 -1.56
CA ASN A 258 0.15 7.59 -2.80
C ASN A 258 -0.48 6.21 -2.60
N SER A 259 -0.44 5.69 -1.37
CA SER A 259 -0.96 4.37 -1.00
C SER A 259 -2.37 4.43 -0.42
N THR A 260 -2.90 5.62 -0.06
CA THR A 260 -4.25 5.82 0.48
C THR A 260 -5.33 5.99 -0.59
N ALA A 261 -4.94 6.06 -1.87
CA ALA A 261 -5.86 6.16 -2.99
C ALA A 261 -6.79 4.94 -3.06
N GLY A 262 -8.06 5.10 -2.71
CA GLY A 262 -9.05 4.01 -2.67
C GLY A 262 -9.25 3.37 -1.29
N LEU A 263 -8.44 3.73 -0.30
CA LEU A 263 -8.59 3.27 1.09
C LEU A 263 -9.67 4.04 1.87
N LEU A 264 -10.02 5.23 1.39
CA LEU A 264 -11.09 6.05 1.95
C LEU A 264 -12.18 6.28 0.91
N THR A 265 -13.41 6.28 1.38
CA THR A 265 -14.61 6.71 0.64
C THR A 265 -14.56 8.22 0.37
N GLU A 266 -15.48 8.71 -0.46
CA GLU A 266 -15.58 10.15 -0.78
C GLU A 266 -15.80 11.02 0.46
N ASP A 267 -16.54 10.51 1.44
CA ASP A 267 -16.84 11.17 2.70
C ASP A 267 -15.80 10.89 3.81
N GLY A 268 -14.71 10.20 3.48
CA GLY A 268 -13.56 9.99 4.38
C GLY A 268 -13.67 8.78 5.31
N ARG A 269 -14.69 7.93 5.17
CA ARG A 269 -14.78 6.66 5.92
C ARG A 269 -13.83 5.60 5.35
N PRO A 270 -13.27 4.70 6.19
CA PRO A 270 -12.52 3.52 5.78
C PRO A 270 -13.28 2.65 4.76
N THR A 271 -12.59 2.20 3.71
CA THR A 271 -13.10 1.18 2.77
C THR A 271 -12.74 -0.23 3.24
N LYS A 272 -13.36 -1.25 2.63
CA LYS A 272 -12.98 -2.66 2.88
C LYS A 272 -11.49 -2.93 2.66
N GLN A 273 -10.93 -2.32 1.62
CA GLN A 273 -9.50 -2.44 1.31
C GLN A 273 -8.61 -1.89 2.42
N LEU A 274 -9.01 -0.79 3.09
CA LEU A 274 -8.26 -0.29 4.25
C LEU A 274 -8.34 -1.25 5.43
N ILE A 275 -9.51 -1.84 5.67
CA ILE A 275 -9.71 -2.82 6.74
C ILE A 275 -8.82 -4.04 6.50
N GLU A 276 -8.87 -4.62 5.31
CA GLU A 276 -8.05 -5.78 4.92
C GLU A 276 -6.55 -5.46 5.05
N ARG A 277 -6.13 -4.29 4.59
CA ARG A 277 -4.73 -3.88 4.67
C ARG A 277 -4.24 -3.69 6.11
N MET A 278 -5.03 -3.04 6.96
CA MET A 278 -4.72 -2.91 8.40
C MET A 278 -4.70 -4.28 9.07
N GLN A 279 -5.68 -5.12 8.77
CA GLN A 279 -5.81 -6.47 9.31
C GLN A 279 -4.56 -7.30 8.98
N ASN A 280 -4.17 -7.35 7.71
CA ASN A 280 -3.01 -8.13 7.27
C ASN A 280 -1.71 -7.57 7.86
N ALA A 281 -1.55 -6.25 7.96
CA ALA A 281 -0.37 -5.62 8.53
C ALA A 281 -0.21 -5.91 10.03
N VAL A 282 -1.29 -5.78 10.81
CA VAL A 282 -1.29 -6.12 12.24
C VAL A 282 -1.03 -7.61 12.42
N PHE A 283 -1.65 -8.46 11.59
CA PHE A 283 -1.42 -9.89 11.63
C PHE A 283 0.05 -10.23 11.35
N ALA A 284 0.66 -9.65 10.31
CA ALA A 284 2.07 -9.83 9.99
C ALA A 284 2.98 -9.35 11.13
N LYS A 285 2.63 -8.23 11.78
CA LYS A 285 3.34 -7.73 12.96
C LYS A 285 3.27 -8.69 14.16
N ALA A 286 2.11 -9.29 14.39
CA ALA A 286 1.83 -10.16 15.54
C ALA A 286 2.45 -11.55 15.39
N TYR A 287 2.24 -12.21 14.25
CA TYR A 287 2.59 -13.63 14.09
C TYR A 287 3.93 -13.86 13.41
N LYS A 288 4.44 -12.87 12.66
CA LYS A 288 5.71 -12.93 11.91
C LYS A 288 5.95 -14.24 11.13
N ASN A 289 4.88 -14.88 10.67
CA ASN A 289 4.95 -16.15 9.94
C ASN A 289 4.47 -15.97 8.50
N GLU A 290 5.35 -16.23 7.53
CA GLU A 290 5.07 -16.01 6.10
C GLU A 290 3.85 -16.81 5.61
N LYS A 291 3.73 -18.07 6.04
CA LYS A 291 2.62 -18.94 5.61
C LYS A 291 1.28 -18.42 6.13
N LEU A 292 1.21 -18.03 7.40
CA LEU A 292 -0.02 -17.49 7.98
C LEU A 292 -0.39 -16.13 7.38
N VAL A 293 0.60 -15.25 7.14
CA VAL A 293 0.33 -13.96 6.49
C VAL A 293 -0.23 -14.16 5.08
N LYS A 294 0.35 -15.10 4.33
CA LYS A 294 -0.17 -15.46 3.00
C LYS A 294 -1.59 -16.02 3.08
N LEU A 295 -1.85 -16.92 4.03
CA LEU A 295 -3.19 -17.45 4.28
C LEU A 295 -4.17 -16.31 4.58
N VAL A 296 -3.85 -15.42 5.51
CA VAL A 296 -4.73 -14.28 5.85
C VAL A 296 -5.00 -13.37 4.66
N ALA A 297 -3.97 -13.10 3.86
CA ALA A 297 -4.05 -12.17 2.76
C ALA A 297 -4.80 -12.73 1.54
N GLU A 298 -4.81 -14.04 1.35
CA GLU A 298 -5.31 -14.70 0.14
C GLU A 298 -6.57 -15.56 0.38
N GLU A 299 -6.94 -15.82 1.65
CA GLU A 299 -8.04 -16.72 1.98
C GLU A 299 -9.43 -16.13 1.69
N ALA A 300 -10.24 -16.92 0.99
CA ALA A 300 -11.61 -16.61 0.62
C ALA A 300 -12.65 -17.43 1.39
N ASP A 301 -12.26 -18.57 1.99
CA ASP A 301 -13.17 -19.44 2.72
C ASP A 301 -13.72 -18.76 3.99
N PRO A 302 -15.05 -18.71 4.19
CA PRO A 302 -15.66 -18.06 5.35
C PRO A 302 -15.30 -18.68 6.71
N GLU A 303 -15.10 -20.00 6.79
CA GLU A 303 -14.75 -20.68 8.04
C GLU A 303 -13.31 -20.40 8.41
N ILE A 304 -12.37 -20.47 7.45
CA ILE A 304 -10.97 -20.08 7.70
C ILE A 304 -10.89 -18.59 8.06
N ARG A 305 -11.67 -17.72 7.41
CA ARG A 305 -11.77 -16.30 7.78
C ARG A 305 -12.24 -16.07 9.21
N ASN A 306 -13.06 -16.94 9.80
CA ASN A 306 -13.43 -16.81 11.21
C ASN A 306 -12.23 -17.04 12.13
N ILE A 307 -11.37 -18.03 11.81
CA ILE A 307 -10.12 -18.30 12.53
C ILE A 307 -9.21 -17.08 12.44
N LEU A 308 -9.01 -16.57 11.22
CA LEU A 308 -8.15 -15.42 10.97
C LEU A 308 -8.69 -14.16 11.65
N SER A 309 -10.01 -13.95 11.68
CA SER A 309 -10.64 -12.84 12.40
C SER A 309 -10.42 -12.95 13.92
N ALA A 310 -10.46 -14.17 14.45
CA ALA A 310 -10.20 -14.42 15.86
C ALA A 310 -8.74 -14.13 16.25
N LEU A 311 -7.80 -14.58 15.42
CA LEU A 311 -6.38 -14.26 15.57
C LEU A 311 -6.14 -12.74 15.51
N ASN A 312 -6.79 -12.03 14.59
CA ASN A 312 -6.72 -10.57 14.54
C ASN A 312 -7.26 -9.88 15.80
N GLY A 313 -8.33 -10.41 16.40
CA GLY A 313 -8.84 -9.90 17.68
C GLY A 313 -7.87 -10.13 18.85
N ALA A 314 -7.05 -11.19 18.79
CA ALA A 314 -6.03 -11.50 19.78
C ALA A 314 -4.66 -10.86 19.47
N ALA A 315 -4.50 -10.21 18.31
CA ALA A 315 -3.20 -9.79 17.80
C ALA A 315 -2.39 -8.90 18.76
N SER A 316 -3.03 -8.00 19.53
CA SER A 316 -2.32 -7.18 20.53
C SER A 316 -1.61 -8.02 21.58
N ALA A 317 -2.28 -9.06 22.09
CA ALA A 317 -1.71 -9.94 23.11
C ALA A 317 -0.54 -10.77 22.55
N PHE A 318 -0.63 -11.18 21.28
CA PHE A 318 0.48 -11.83 20.57
C PHE A 318 1.65 -10.89 20.26
N VAL A 319 1.39 -9.62 19.93
CA VAL A 319 2.49 -8.64 19.78
C VAL A 319 3.22 -8.46 21.11
N GLU A 320 2.49 -8.36 22.22
CA GLU A 320 3.09 -8.27 23.56
C GLU A 320 3.87 -9.54 23.90
N MET A 321 3.34 -10.72 23.58
CA MET A 321 4.02 -12.01 23.73
C MET A 321 5.37 -12.04 23.02
N GLN A 322 5.41 -11.58 21.78
CA GLN A 322 6.63 -11.50 20.97
C GLN A 322 7.63 -10.47 21.51
N TYR A 323 7.14 -9.38 22.12
CA TYR A 323 8.00 -8.40 22.78
C TYR A 323 8.64 -8.99 24.05
N LEU A 324 7.85 -9.65 24.90
CA LEU A 324 8.30 -10.25 26.16
C LEU A 324 9.25 -11.43 25.94
N SER A 325 9.07 -12.20 24.86
CA SER A 325 9.96 -13.32 24.55
C SER A 325 11.34 -12.92 24.00
N GLY A 326 11.60 -11.62 23.82
CA GLY A 326 12.93 -11.11 23.45
C GLY A 326 13.26 -11.16 21.95
N GLU A 327 12.34 -11.54 21.07
CA GLU A 327 12.51 -11.49 19.61
C GLU A 327 12.61 -10.05 19.05
N VAL A 328 12.38 -9.00 19.85
CA VAL A 328 12.34 -7.60 19.39
C VAL A 328 13.57 -6.77 19.79
N HIS A 329 14.47 -7.25 20.65
CA HIS A 329 15.61 -6.45 21.14
C HIS A 329 16.91 -6.56 20.34
N LYS A 330 16.87 -6.70 19.00
CA LYS A 330 18.08 -6.56 18.17
C LYS A 330 18.37 -5.13 17.68
N ASN A 331 17.44 -4.18 17.82
CA ASN A 331 17.56 -2.86 17.17
C ASN A 331 17.51 -1.62 18.09
N THR A 332 17.58 -1.75 19.43
CA THR A 332 17.55 -0.58 20.32
C THR A 332 18.80 -0.52 21.20
N SER A 333 19.56 0.57 21.06
CA SER A 333 20.86 0.79 21.69
C SER A 333 20.82 0.79 23.23
N GLY A 334 21.69 -0.02 23.83
CA GLY A 334 22.78 0.52 24.65
C GLY A 334 22.62 0.65 26.17
N THR A 335 21.46 0.37 26.78
CA THR A 335 21.37 0.43 28.27
C THR A 335 20.53 -0.67 28.94
N LEU A 336 19.98 -1.61 28.16
CA LEU A 336 19.25 -2.79 28.67
C LEU A 336 19.80 -4.11 28.10
N ALA A 337 20.99 -4.07 27.51
CA ALA A 337 21.63 -5.23 26.88
C ALA A 337 22.14 -6.28 27.91
N GLU A 338 22.29 -5.91 29.18
CA GLU A 338 22.80 -6.83 30.22
C GLU A 338 21.72 -7.77 30.80
N ALA A 339 20.44 -7.57 30.50
CA ALA A 339 19.37 -8.48 30.97
C ALA A 339 19.03 -9.60 29.97
N VAL A 340 19.59 -9.56 28.74
CA VAL A 340 19.02 -10.29 27.57
C VAL A 340 19.90 -11.46 27.10
N GLU A 341 21.08 -11.70 27.67
CA GLU A 341 21.92 -12.85 27.26
C GLU A 341 21.59 -14.20 27.94
N ILE A 342 20.55 -14.30 28.78
CA ILE A 342 20.35 -15.48 29.65
C ILE A 342 19.19 -16.41 29.21
N ASN A 343 18.40 -16.10 28.17
CA ASN A 343 17.22 -16.92 27.81
C ASN A 343 17.44 -17.90 26.63
N ALA A 344 18.66 -18.40 26.42
CA ALA A 344 19.02 -19.23 25.27
C ALA A 344 18.84 -20.76 25.47
N SER A 345 18.11 -21.24 26.48
CA SER A 345 18.13 -22.67 26.85
C SER A 345 16.80 -23.34 27.18
N GLN A 346 15.67 -22.76 26.83
CA GLN A 346 14.40 -23.51 26.74
C GLN A 346 13.73 -23.22 25.39
N PRO A 347 12.98 -24.17 24.79
CA PRO A 347 12.15 -23.86 23.64
C PRO A 347 11.25 -22.70 24.04
N ASP A 348 11.43 -21.58 23.35
CA ASP A 348 10.69 -20.35 23.56
C ASP A 348 9.18 -20.67 23.53
N LEU A 349 8.54 -20.63 24.71
CA LEU A 349 7.13 -20.97 24.90
C LEU A 349 6.23 -20.18 23.94
N ALA A 350 6.59 -18.93 23.65
CA ALA A 350 5.90 -18.09 22.68
C ALA A 350 6.06 -18.63 21.26
N LYS A 351 7.28 -19.02 20.88
CA LYS A 351 7.55 -19.65 19.59
C LYS A 351 6.83 -20.98 19.43
N SER A 352 6.86 -21.85 20.45
CA SER A 352 6.14 -23.12 20.44
C SER A 352 4.64 -22.90 20.26
N ALA A 353 4.04 -21.94 20.99
CA ALA A 353 2.63 -21.61 20.84
C ALA A 353 2.28 -21.10 19.44
N LEU A 354 3.15 -20.29 18.83
CA LEU A 354 2.98 -19.85 17.45
C LEU A 354 3.08 -21.00 16.46
N ASP A 355 4.10 -21.85 16.58
CA ASP A 355 4.30 -22.99 15.69
C ASP A 355 3.15 -24.01 15.79
N SER A 356 2.67 -24.31 17.01
CA SER A 356 1.51 -25.18 17.21
C SER A 356 0.22 -24.56 16.67
N LEU A 357 0.04 -23.24 16.77
CA LEU A 357 -1.11 -22.54 16.21
C LEU A 357 -1.10 -22.51 14.67
N VAL A 358 0.08 -22.36 14.06
CA VAL A 358 0.27 -22.46 12.60
C VAL A 358 -0.14 -23.86 12.14
N GLN A 359 0.42 -24.90 12.77
CA GLN A 359 0.12 -26.29 12.46
C GLN A 359 -1.37 -26.60 12.65
N ALA A 360 -1.98 -26.12 13.73
CA ALA A 360 -3.41 -26.28 13.99
C ALA A 360 -4.28 -25.67 12.88
N THR A 361 -3.92 -24.48 12.40
CA THR A 361 -4.63 -23.82 11.30
C THR A 361 -4.47 -24.60 9.98
N GLU A 362 -3.27 -25.12 9.70
CA GLU A 362 -3.02 -25.98 8.54
C GLU A 362 -3.83 -27.29 8.59
N LEU A 363 -3.90 -27.93 9.75
CA LEU A 363 -4.68 -29.16 9.98
C LEU A 363 -6.19 -28.93 9.77
N VAL A 364 -6.72 -27.82 10.29
CA VAL A 364 -8.14 -27.46 10.08
C VAL A 364 -8.43 -27.20 8.61
N ARG A 365 -7.51 -26.51 7.90
CA ARG A 365 -7.64 -26.32 6.45
C ARG A 365 -7.58 -27.65 5.70
N GLN A 366 -6.65 -28.53 6.04
CA GLN A 366 -6.54 -29.85 5.40
C GLN A 366 -7.78 -30.72 5.63
N ALA A 367 -8.35 -30.70 6.84
CA ALA A 367 -9.60 -31.39 7.14
C ALA A 367 -10.74 -30.84 6.27
N LYS A 368 -10.78 -29.52 6.08
CA LYS A 368 -11.76 -28.86 5.21
C LYS A 368 -11.59 -29.23 3.74
N ASP A 369 -10.38 -29.13 3.21
CA ASP A 369 -10.06 -29.41 1.80
C ASP A 369 -10.36 -30.87 1.43
N SER A 370 -10.14 -31.78 2.38
CA SER A 370 -10.43 -33.21 2.23
C SER A 370 -11.89 -33.58 2.53
N GLY A 371 -12.68 -32.64 3.08
CA GLY A 371 -14.06 -32.89 3.52
C GLY A 371 -14.17 -33.87 4.68
N GLN A 372 -13.09 -34.09 5.44
CA GLN A 372 -13.02 -35.03 6.56
C GLN A 372 -13.30 -34.34 7.89
N HIS A 373 -13.74 -35.10 8.89
CA HIS A 373 -13.80 -34.58 10.26
C HIS A 373 -12.37 -34.42 10.81
N ILE A 374 -12.13 -33.39 11.63
CA ILE A 374 -10.79 -33.13 12.17
C ILE A 374 -10.25 -34.35 12.93
N ASP A 375 -11.09 -35.03 13.71
CA ASP A 375 -10.69 -36.21 14.48
C ASP A 375 -10.32 -37.40 13.59
N GLU A 376 -10.98 -37.56 12.44
CA GLU A 376 -10.67 -38.62 11.47
C GLU A 376 -9.32 -38.36 10.79
N LEU A 377 -9.03 -37.09 10.48
CA LEU A 377 -7.76 -36.68 9.91
C LEU A 377 -6.61 -36.85 10.91
N LEU A 378 -6.81 -36.42 12.16
CA LEU A 378 -5.82 -36.56 13.22
C LEU A 378 -5.53 -38.04 13.53
N ALA A 379 -6.56 -38.90 13.57
CA ALA A 379 -6.38 -40.34 13.77
C ALA A 379 -5.59 -41.00 12.62
N GLN A 380 -5.73 -40.50 11.38
CA GLN A 380 -4.96 -40.98 10.24
C GLN A 380 -3.50 -40.51 10.28
N SER A 381 -3.25 -39.26 10.66
CA SER A 381 -1.90 -38.70 10.78
C SER A 381 -1.13 -39.26 11.98
N GLY A 382 -1.83 -39.54 13.09
CA GLY A 382 -1.26 -40.14 14.30
C GLY A 382 -0.68 -41.55 14.11
N LEU A 383 -1.02 -42.24 13.02
CA LEU A 383 -0.42 -43.53 12.64
C LEU A 383 1.06 -43.42 12.23
N PHE A 384 1.57 -42.22 11.92
CA PHE A 384 2.95 -41.97 11.51
C PHE A 384 3.82 -41.29 12.58
N GLY A 385 3.25 -40.93 13.74
CA GLY A 385 4.01 -40.46 14.91
C GLY A 385 4.55 -39.03 14.85
N ASP A 386 4.13 -38.21 13.88
CA ASP A 386 4.73 -36.90 13.60
C ASP A 386 3.95 -35.69 14.14
N ASN A 387 2.90 -35.88 14.95
CA ASN A 387 2.03 -34.76 15.35
C ASN A 387 2.43 -34.13 16.69
N ASP A 388 2.46 -32.81 16.70
CA ASP A 388 2.55 -31.92 17.86
C ASP A 388 1.22 -31.98 18.66
N PRO A 389 1.20 -32.52 19.90
CA PRO A 389 -0.01 -32.65 20.71
C PRO A 389 -0.71 -31.31 20.99
N GLU A 390 0.05 -30.24 21.12
CA GLU A 390 -0.46 -28.89 21.29
C GLU A 390 -1.17 -28.40 20.03
N ALA A 391 -0.60 -28.69 18.85
CA ALA A 391 -1.23 -28.39 17.56
C ALA A 391 -2.55 -29.17 17.36
N GLU A 392 -2.60 -30.43 17.78
CA GLU A 392 -3.83 -31.23 17.69
C GLU A 392 -4.95 -30.67 18.59
N ALA A 393 -4.61 -30.32 19.84
CA ALA A 393 -5.56 -29.74 20.79
C ALA A 393 -6.11 -28.40 20.28
N LEU A 394 -5.24 -27.54 19.75
CA LEU A 394 -5.63 -26.29 19.10
C LEU A 394 -6.50 -26.52 17.86
N ALA A 395 -6.19 -27.53 17.03
CA ALA A 395 -6.96 -27.84 15.83
C ALA A 395 -8.39 -28.29 16.18
N ARG A 396 -8.54 -29.15 17.19
CA ARG A 396 -9.85 -29.59 17.70
C ARG A 396 -10.65 -28.42 18.28
N PHE A 397 -9.99 -27.57 19.07
CA PHE A 397 -10.60 -26.35 19.61
C PHE A 397 -11.13 -25.44 18.49
N ILE A 398 -10.31 -25.18 17.47
CA ILE A 398 -10.68 -24.36 16.32
C ILE A 398 -11.87 -24.97 15.58
N ALA A 399 -11.82 -26.27 15.27
CA ALA A 399 -12.88 -26.96 14.56
C ALA A 399 -14.22 -26.90 15.32
N ALA A 400 -14.19 -27.10 16.65
CA ALA A 400 -15.38 -27.01 17.50
C ALA A 400 -15.98 -25.60 17.58
N ASN A 401 -15.14 -24.56 17.47
CA ASN A 401 -15.55 -23.16 17.61
C ASN A 401 -15.59 -22.37 16.30
N ASN A 402 -15.45 -23.03 15.15
CA ASN A 402 -15.28 -22.37 13.84
C ASN A 402 -16.43 -21.41 13.47
N ARG A 403 -17.61 -21.58 14.07
CA ARG A 403 -18.80 -20.74 13.86
C ARG A 403 -18.79 -19.44 14.67
N SER A 404 -17.88 -19.28 15.63
CA SER A 404 -17.85 -18.15 16.56
C SER A 404 -16.45 -17.54 16.68
N ALA A 405 -16.16 -16.58 15.81
CA ALA A 405 -14.93 -15.78 15.88
C ALA A 405 -14.74 -15.13 17.26
N LYS A 406 -15.83 -14.71 17.93
CA LYS A 406 -15.77 -14.14 19.28
C LYS A 406 -15.19 -15.12 20.31
N ARG A 407 -15.63 -16.38 20.31
CA ARG A 407 -15.14 -17.39 21.26
C ARG A 407 -13.67 -17.72 21.02
N MET A 408 -13.31 -17.91 19.75
CA MET A 408 -11.91 -18.12 19.38
C MET A 408 -11.03 -16.91 19.76
N THR A 409 -11.53 -15.67 19.58
CA THR A 409 -10.79 -14.45 19.98
C THR A 409 -10.48 -14.47 21.47
N LEU A 410 -11.48 -14.74 22.31
CA LEU A 410 -11.32 -14.78 23.76
C LEU A 410 -10.30 -15.85 24.17
N ALA A 411 -10.39 -17.05 23.58
CA ALA A 411 -9.48 -18.14 23.87
C ALA A 411 -8.03 -17.85 23.44
N PHE A 412 -7.82 -17.37 22.21
CA PHE A 412 -6.48 -17.03 21.73
C PHE A 412 -5.87 -15.85 22.51
N LYS A 413 -6.70 -14.88 22.90
CA LYS A 413 -6.26 -13.78 23.75
C LYS A 413 -5.86 -14.26 25.14
N ALA A 414 -6.71 -15.06 25.80
CA ALA A 414 -6.42 -15.63 27.12
C ALA A 414 -5.16 -16.52 27.10
N MET A 415 -4.97 -17.30 26.03
CA MET A 415 -3.75 -18.08 25.81
C MET A 415 -2.51 -17.19 25.74
N ALA A 416 -2.53 -16.14 24.91
CA ALA A 416 -1.41 -15.21 24.80
C ALA A 416 -1.13 -14.48 26.13
N GLU A 417 -2.17 -14.03 26.84
CA GLU A 417 -2.03 -13.36 28.15
C GLU A 417 -1.49 -14.29 29.25
N ALA A 418 -1.88 -15.56 29.23
CA ALA A 418 -1.33 -16.58 30.13
C ALA A 418 0.16 -16.85 29.84
N ILE A 419 0.54 -16.92 28.55
CA ILE A 419 1.96 -17.03 28.14
C ILE A 419 2.73 -15.77 28.57
N ASN A 420 2.18 -14.57 28.37
CA ASN A 420 2.81 -13.32 28.79
C ASN A 420 3.07 -13.28 30.29
N SER A 421 2.09 -13.72 31.08
CA SER A 421 2.21 -13.82 32.53
C SER A 421 3.31 -14.79 32.94
N GLU A 422 3.40 -15.94 32.28
CA GLU A 422 4.45 -16.93 32.52
C GLU A 422 5.85 -16.39 32.14
N LEU A 423 5.99 -15.73 31.00
CA LEU A 423 7.24 -15.08 30.56
C LEU A 423 7.69 -13.99 31.54
N LEU A 424 6.75 -13.19 32.06
CA LEU A 424 7.02 -12.19 33.09
C LEU A 424 7.46 -12.82 34.42
N HIS A 425 6.78 -13.89 34.85
CA HIS A 425 7.16 -14.63 36.05
C HIS A 425 8.54 -15.29 35.91
N GLN A 426 8.86 -15.88 34.76
CA GLN A 426 10.19 -16.45 34.49
C GLN A 426 11.27 -15.36 34.47
N GLY A 427 10.98 -14.18 33.91
CA GLY A 427 11.87 -13.02 33.95
C GLY A 427 12.11 -12.48 35.36
N GLN A 428 11.15 -12.62 36.28
CA GLN A 428 11.27 -12.22 37.70
C GLN A 428 11.87 -13.31 38.59
N ALA A 429 11.61 -14.59 38.28
CA ALA A 429 12.08 -15.75 39.05
C ALA A 429 13.58 -16.04 38.87
N LEU A 430 14.23 -15.46 37.87
CA LEU A 430 15.70 -15.46 37.73
C LEU A 430 16.44 -14.77 38.90
N GLY A 431 15.72 -14.05 39.78
CA GLY A 431 16.24 -13.53 41.05
C GLY A 431 16.19 -14.50 42.24
N ASP A 432 15.48 -15.62 42.12
CA ASP A 432 15.31 -16.60 43.21
C ASP A 432 15.90 -17.95 42.79
N MET A 433 16.88 -18.44 43.55
CA MET A 433 17.68 -19.65 43.24
C MET A 433 16.89 -20.97 43.45
N PHE A 434 15.61 -21.00 43.11
CA PHE A 434 14.77 -22.19 43.08
C PHE A 434 13.94 -22.19 41.79
N GLY A 435 14.53 -22.74 40.73
CA GLY A 435 13.85 -22.97 39.46
C GLY A 435 12.65 -23.90 39.65
N GLY A 436 11.45 -23.31 39.71
CA GLY A 436 10.21 -24.02 39.41
C GLY A 436 10.15 -24.25 37.90
N GLY A 437 9.92 -25.49 37.47
CA GLY A 437 9.76 -25.80 36.05
C GLY A 437 8.65 -24.94 35.44
N GLY A 438 8.96 -24.26 34.34
CA GLY A 438 7.99 -23.43 33.62
C GLY A 438 6.79 -24.24 33.17
N ALA A 439 5.60 -23.64 33.18
CA ALA A 439 4.39 -24.29 32.71
C ALA A 439 4.51 -24.67 31.22
N SER A 440 4.10 -25.89 30.85
CA SER A 440 4.03 -26.28 29.44
C SER A 440 2.87 -25.57 28.74
N LEU A 441 2.91 -25.52 27.40
CA LEU A 441 1.79 -24.97 26.62
C LEU A 441 0.49 -25.76 26.85
N ILE A 442 0.59 -27.08 27.05
CA ILE A 442 -0.55 -27.95 27.44
C ILE A 442 -1.17 -27.49 28.77
N ASP A 443 -0.34 -27.21 29.79
CA ASP A 443 -0.82 -26.73 31.09
C ASP A 443 -1.52 -25.37 30.96
N ILE A 444 -1.02 -24.50 30.08
CA ILE A 444 -1.62 -23.19 29.79
C ILE A 444 -2.97 -23.36 29.11
N LEU A 445 -3.05 -24.18 28.06
CA LEU A 445 -4.30 -24.44 27.35
C LEU A 445 -5.35 -25.09 28.27
N GLY A 446 -4.94 -25.98 29.18
CA GLY A 446 -5.80 -26.56 30.20
C GLY A 446 -6.37 -25.51 31.17
N ARG A 447 -5.53 -24.58 31.66
CA ARG A 447 -5.97 -23.48 32.53
C ARG A 447 -6.94 -22.53 31.83
N VAL A 448 -6.61 -22.13 30.61
CA VAL A 448 -7.47 -21.26 29.78
C VAL A 448 -8.83 -21.92 29.51
N ASN A 449 -8.86 -23.24 29.28
CA ASN A 449 -10.12 -23.98 29.13
C ASN A 449 -10.99 -23.89 30.39
N GLN A 450 -10.41 -24.12 31.57
CA GLN A 450 -11.16 -24.06 32.83
C GLN A 450 -11.66 -22.65 33.15
N GLU A 451 -10.85 -21.63 32.90
CA GLU A 451 -11.22 -20.23 33.13
C GLU A 451 -12.41 -19.81 32.25
N LEU A 452 -12.35 -20.15 30.96
CA LEU A 452 -13.41 -19.81 30.02
C LEU A 452 -14.69 -20.62 30.29
N GLU A 453 -14.59 -21.88 30.71
CA GLU A 453 -15.75 -22.68 31.15
C GLU A 453 -16.44 -22.08 32.38
N ASN A 454 -15.65 -21.56 33.34
CA ASN A 454 -16.17 -20.87 34.53
C ASN A 454 -16.89 -19.56 34.19
N GLU A 455 -16.48 -18.88 33.11
CA GLU A 455 -17.16 -17.70 32.57
C GLU A 455 -18.37 -18.05 31.67
N GLY A 456 -18.74 -19.34 31.58
CA GLY A 456 -19.86 -19.83 30.78
C GLY A 456 -19.56 -19.95 29.28
N VAL A 457 -18.29 -19.89 28.89
CA VAL A 457 -17.81 -20.10 27.52
C VAL A 457 -17.31 -21.53 27.38
N GLN A 458 -18.12 -22.39 26.76
CA GLN A 458 -17.71 -23.76 26.46
C GLN A 458 -16.63 -23.74 25.36
N THR A 459 -15.37 -23.94 25.75
CA THR A 459 -14.21 -23.82 24.86
C THR A 459 -13.88 -25.12 24.15
N GLY A 460 -14.04 -26.28 24.80
CA GLY A 460 -13.80 -27.56 24.14
C GLY A 460 -12.34 -27.79 23.74
N PHE A 461 -11.38 -27.28 24.53
CA PHE A 461 -10.02 -27.84 24.52
C PHE A 461 -10.11 -29.26 25.08
N MET A 462 -10.51 -30.20 24.22
CA MET A 462 -10.69 -31.61 24.58
C MET A 462 -9.31 -32.24 24.62
N PHE A 463 -8.72 -32.28 25.81
CA PHE A 463 -7.66 -33.22 26.10
C PHE A 463 -8.32 -34.55 26.43
N GLU A 464 -8.22 -35.54 25.54
CA GLU A 464 -8.62 -36.91 25.88
C GLU A 464 -7.75 -37.37 27.03
N SER A 465 -8.35 -37.35 28.22
CA SER A 465 -7.83 -37.77 29.51
C SER A 465 -6.89 -36.78 30.23
N SER A 466 -7.51 -36.02 31.13
CA SER A 466 -6.89 -35.57 32.38
C SER A 466 -6.42 -36.73 33.29
N VAL A 467 -6.37 -37.96 32.78
CA VAL A 467 -5.90 -39.18 33.46
C VAL A 467 -4.48 -39.53 33.00
N GLN A 468 -4.03 -39.11 31.80
CA GLN A 468 -2.66 -39.38 31.33
C GLN A 468 -1.63 -38.31 31.71
N LEU A 469 -2.04 -37.06 32.02
CA LEU A 469 -1.10 -36.05 32.53
C LEU A 469 -0.53 -36.44 33.90
N ASP A 470 -1.33 -37.07 34.76
CA ASP A 470 -0.85 -37.60 36.04
C ASP A 470 0.03 -38.86 35.86
N GLU A 471 -0.18 -39.67 34.82
CA GLU A 471 0.69 -40.83 34.53
C GLU A 471 2.01 -40.42 33.86
N LEU A 472 2.00 -39.43 32.97
CA LEU A 472 3.21 -38.88 32.33
C LEU A 472 4.03 -38.02 33.31
N ALA A 473 3.36 -37.22 34.16
CA ALA A 473 4.02 -36.47 35.22
C ALA A 473 4.56 -37.39 36.34
N ASN A 474 3.92 -38.53 36.63
CA ASN A 474 4.44 -39.51 37.60
C ASN A 474 5.52 -40.45 37.02
N ALA A 475 5.50 -40.75 35.72
CA ALA A 475 6.56 -41.52 35.05
C ALA A 475 7.91 -40.78 35.09
N SER A 476 7.91 -39.45 34.93
CA SER A 476 9.11 -38.62 35.07
C SER A 476 9.60 -38.46 36.52
N ARG A 477 8.76 -38.72 37.53
CA ARG A 477 9.15 -38.68 38.95
C ARG A 477 9.70 -40.01 39.48
N HIS A 478 9.45 -41.14 38.82
CA HIS A 478 9.96 -42.46 39.24
C HIS A 478 11.23 -42.93 38.51
N ALA A 479 11.71 -42.17 37.50
CA ALA A 479 13.00 -42.43 36.85
C ALA A 479 14.20 -41.82 37.60
N ILE A 480 13.97 -41.13 38.72
CA ILE A 480 15.01 -40.60 39.62
C ILE A 480 14.77 -41.17 41.02
N LYS A 481 15.02 -42.47 41.19
CA LYS A 481 15.34 -43.09 42.47
C LYS A 481 16.23 -44.31 42.28
#